data_AF-A0A2V5S8R2-F1
#
_entry.id   AF-A0A2V5S8R2-F1
#
_cell.length_a   1.000
_cell.length_b   1.000
_cell.length_c   1.000
_cell.angle_alpha   90.00
_cell.angle_beta   90.00
_cell.angle_gamma   90.00
#
_symmetry.space_group_name_H-M   'P 1'
#
loop_
_entity.id
_entity.type
_entity.pdbx_description
1 polymer ?
#
loop_
_entity_poly.entity_id
_entity_poly.type
_entity_poly.pdbx_seq_one_letter_code
_entity_poly.pdbx_strand_id
1 'polypeptide(L)' 'LIDRGHRELPIRPDYVGKNLPTATGEQIQVRLQETDNEPDAVWLEKES' A
#
# COMPACT_ATOMS: atom_id res chain seq x y z
N LEU A 1 -2.19 2.63 -7.11
CA LEU A 1 -1.18 1.55 -7.05
C LEU A 1 0.04 2.04 -6.26
N ILE A 2 0.40 1.38 -5.16
CA ILE A 2 1.39 1.87 -4.18
C ILE A 2 2.53 0.86 -4.04
N ASP A 3 3.75 1.38 -3.95
CA ASP A 3 4.95 0.62 -3.57
C ASP A 3 5.35 0.98 -2.14
N ARG A 4 5.39 -0.03 -1.25
CA ARG A 4 5.72 0.12 0.18
C ARG A 4 7.18 -0.17 0.55
N GLY A 5 7.99 -0.61 -0.42
CA GLY A 5 9.35 -1.11 -0.13
C GLY A 5 9.38 -2.48 0.57
N HIS A 6 10.49 -2.79 1.26
CA HIS A 6 10.74 -4.06 2.00
C HIS A 6 10.69 -5.34 1.16
N ARG A 7 11.26 -5.34 -0.04
CA ARG A 7 11.28 -6.53 -0.91
C ARG A 7 12.40 -7.48 -0.52
N GLU A 8 12.05 -8.72 -0.25
CA GLU A 8 12.99 -9.82 0.04
C GLU A 8 13.42 -10.58 -1.23
N LEU A 9 12.78 -10.32 -2.37
CA LEU A 9 13.08 -10.91 -3.69
C LEU A 9 13.27 -9.80 -4.75
N PRO A 10 14.02 -10.06 -5.85
CA PRO A 10 14.32 -9.06 -6.88
C PRO A 10 13.15 -8.81 -7.84
N ILE A 11 11.97 -8.50 -7.30
CA ILE A 11 10.76 -8.18 -8.06
C ILE A 11 10.54 -6.68 -8.02
N ARG A 12 10.21 -6.06 -9.16
CA ARG A 12 9.82 -4.65 -9.22
C ARG A 12 8.57 -4.46 -10.09
N PRO A 13 7.58 -3.66 -9.66
CA PRO A 13 6.45 -3.32 -10.51
C PRO A 13 6.92 -2.42 -11.65
N ASP A 14 6.35 -2.60 -12.84
CA ASP A 14 6.63 -1.78 -14.01
C ASP A 14 6.03 -0.36 -13.90
N TYR A 15 5.01 -0.19 -13.05
CA TYR A 15 4.32 1.09 -12.82
C TYR A 15 4.07 1.34 -11.33
N VAL A 16 4.37 2.55 -10.86
CA VAL A 16 4.11 2.99 -9.48
C VAL A 16 3.33 4.29 -9.48
N GLY A 17 2.20 4.33 -8.78
CA GLY A 17 1.39 5.55 -8.62
C GLY A 17 1.94 6.47 -7.53
N LYS A 18 2.30 5.91 -6.37
CA LYS A 18 2.96 6.64 -5.27
C LYS A 18 3.90 5.73 -4.50
N ASN A 19 5.09 6.24 -4.19
CA ASN A 19 6.02 5.61 -3.25
C ASN A 19 5.70 6.08 -1.83
N LEU A 20 5.47 5.14 -0.91
CA LEU A 20 5.23 5.46 0.50
C LEU A 20 6.12 4.57 1.37
N PRO A 21 7.18 5.12 1.98
CA PRO A 21 7.98 4.34 2.93
C PRO A 21 7.16 4.05 4.19
N THR A 22 7.12 2.78 4.61
CA THR A 22 6.47 2.36 5.85
C THR A 22 7.50 1.70 6.78
N ALA A 23 7.29 1.77 8.09
CA ALA A 23 8.04 0.97 9.05
C ALA A 23 7.60 -0.51 9.02
N THR A 24 8.38 -1.41 9.62
CA THR A 24 8.10 -2.87 9.63
C THR A 24 6.76 -3.21 10.30
N GLY A 25 6.33 -2.43 11.29
CA GLY A 25 5.03 -2.57 11.98
C GLY A 25 3.91 -1.68 11.43
N GLU A 26 4.09 -1.07 10.26
CA GLU A 26 3.06 -0.27 9.59
C GLU A 26 2.45 -1.04 8.42
N GLN A 27 1.12 -1.00 8.34
CA GLN A 27 0.34 -1.62 7.27
C GLN A 27 -0.36 -0.54 6.43
N ILE A 28 -0.29 -0.67 5.11
CA ILE A 28 -1.04 0.18 4.18
C ILE A 28 -2.38 -0.50 3.93
N GLN A 29 -3.46 0.20 4.26
CA GLN A 29 -4.81 -0.20 3.86
C GLN A 29 -5.21 0.56 2.60
N VAL A 30 -5.81 -0.16 1.65
CA VAL A 30 -6.29 0.39 0.38
C VAL A 30 -7.74 -0.03 0.24
N ARG A 31 -8.60 0.93 -0.07
CA ARG A 31 -10.01 0.70 -0.39
C ARG A 31 -10.28 1.17 -1.81
N LEU A 32 -10.94 0.32 -2.59
CA LEU A 32 -11.33 0.62 -3.97
C LEU A 32 -12.85 0.53 -4.09
N GLN A 33 -13.45 1.52 -4.73
CA GLN A 33 -14.91 1.60 -4.87
C GLN A 33 -15.49 0.36 -5.53
N GLU A 34 -14.82 -0.20 -6.53
CA GLU A 34 -15.30 -1.35 -7.29
C GLU A 34 -15.34 -2.65 -6.47
N THR A 35 -14.46 -2.79 -5.47
CA THR A 35 -14.45 -3.96 -4.57
C THR A 35 -15.25 -3.74 -3.29
N ASP A 36 -15.23 -2.52 -2.76
CA ASP A 36 -15.67 -2.22 -1.39
C ASP A 36 -16.98 -1.41 -1.33
N ASN A 37 -17.51 -0.94 -2.47
CA ASN A 37 -18.71 -0.08 -2.58
C ASN A 37 -18.66 1.22 -1.76
N GLU A 38 -17.45 1.68 -1.43
CA GLU A 38 -17.17 2.88 -0.64
C GLU A 38 -16.12 3.74 -1.36
N PRO A 39 -16.03 5.07 -1.09
CA PRO A 39 -15.07 5.93 -1.78
C PRO A 39 -13.62 5.47 -1.62
N ASP A 40 -12.86 5.58 -2.71
CA ASP A 40 -11.44 5.25 -2.75
C ASP A 40 -10.65 5.95 -1.63
N ALA A 41 -9.82 5.18 -0.94
CA ALA A 41 -9.00 5.71 0.14
C ALA A 41 -7.77 4.86 0.39
N VAL A 42 -6.75 5.52 0.95
CA VAL A 42 -5.48 4.90 1.35
C VAL A 42 -5.08 5.49 2.70
N TRP A 43 -4.80 4.64 3.69
CA TRP A 43 -4.32 5.07 5.00
C TRP A 43 -3.24 4.13 5.56
N LEU A 44 -2.49 4.64 6.53
CA LEU A 44 -1.47 3.91 7.29
C LEU A 44 -2.03 3.53 8.65
N GLU A 45 -1.93 2.25 9.01
CA GLU A 45 -2.29 1.72 10.31
C GLU A 45 -1.03 1.20 11.02
N LYS A 46 -0.93 1.49 12.32
CA LYS A 46 0.15 0.99 13.18
C LYS A 46 -0.36 -0.21 13.96
N GLU A 47 0.37 -1.32 13.89
CA GLU A 47 0.10 -2.49 14.73
C GLU A 47 0.25 -2.08 16.21
N SER A 48 -0.77 -2.35 17.02
CA SER A 48 -0.84 -1.99 18.45
C SER A 48 -0.16 -3.02 19.34
#